data_AF-X0YGK0-F1
#
_entry.id   AF-X0YGK0-F1
#
_cell.length_a   1.000
_cell.length_b   1.000
_cell.length_c   1.000
_cell.angle_alpha   90.00
_cell.angle_beta   90.00
_cell.angle_gamma   90.00
#
_symmetry.space_group_name_H-M   'P 1'
#
loop_
_entity.id
_entity.type
_entity.pdbx_description
1 polymer ?
#
loop_
_entity_poly.entity_id
_entity_poly.type
_entity_poly.pdbx_seq_one_letter_code
_entity_poly.pdbx_strand_id
1 'polypeptide(L)' 'MNENQNSEEIVPKSFEDLIKEVHDIGICGECGGCVSFCSAADLGAIKMSEDGPPQYIDKDNCLHCGIC' A
#
# COMPACT_ATOMS: atom_id res chain seq x y z
N MET A 1 25.26 3.52 -30.37
CA MET A 1 24.17 4.25 -29.68
C MET A 1 24.23 3.75 -28.26
N ASN A 2 24.74 4.56 -27.34
CA ASN A 2 25.00 4.15 -25.95
C ASN A 2 23.76 4.52 -25.14
N GLU A 3 22.95 3.52 -24.79
CA GLU A 3 21.86 3.67 -23.85
C GLU A 3 22.41 3.37 -22.45
N ASN A 4 22.84 4.43 -21.77
CA ASN A 4 23.06 4.41 -20.33
C ASN A 4 21.69 4.24 -19.65
N GLN A 5 21.23 3.01 -19.49
CA GLN A 5 20.10 2.72 -18.61
C GLN A 5 20.66 2.47 -17.21
N ASN A 6 20.76 3.54 -16.42
CA ASN A 6 20.84 3.42 -14.97
C ASN A 6 19.46 2.93 -14.50
N SER A 7 19.26 1.61 -14.49
CA SER A 7 18.07 0.99 -13.92
C SER A 7 18.20 1.07 -12.40
N GLU A 8 17.78 2.19 -11.81
CA GLU A 8 17.46 2.20 -10.39
C GLU A 8 16.33 1.19 -10.20
N GLU A 9 16.63 0.09 -9.53
CA GLU A 9 15.67 -0.95 -9.22
C GLU A 9 14.57 -0.32 -8.36
N ILE A 10 13.38 -0.13 -8.94
CA ILE A 10 12.23 0.41 -8.21
C ILE A 10 11.80 -0.68 -7.23
N VAL A 11 12.23 -0.56 -5.98
CA VAL A 11 11.73 -1.40 -4.89
C VAL A 11 10.28 -0.99 -4.63
N PRO A 12 9.29 -1.84 -4.92
CA PRO A 12 7.90 -1.43 -4.78
C PRO A 12 7.51 -1.33 -3.30
N LYS A 13 6.70 -0.33 -2.98
CA LYS A 13 6.30 -0.02 -1.60
C LYS A 13 5.24 -1.00 -1.08
N SER A 14 5.12 -1.07 0.23
CA SER A 14 4.15 -1.88 0.94
C SER A 14 3.10 -1.03 1.64
N PHE A 15 2.06 -1.68 2.18
CA PHE A 15 1.09 -0.97 3.02
C PHE A 15 1.71 -0.43 4.32
N GLU A 16 2.81 -1.02 4.80
CA GLU A 16 3.59 -0.47 5.93
C GLU A 16 4.20 0.89 5.58
N ASP A 17 4.64 1.07 4.34
CA ASP A 17 5.18 2.35 3.87
C ASP A 17 4.05 3.37 3.74
N LEU A 18 2.86 2.96 3.26
CA LEU A 18 1.67 3.81 3.25
C LEU A 18 1.27 4.25 4.67
N ILE A 19 1.32 3.35 5.66
CA ILE A 19 1.04 3.72 7.06
C ILE A 19 1.97 4.84 7.51
N LYS A 20 3.29 4.70 7.31
CA LYS A 20 4.27 5.72 7.75
C LYS A 20 4.13 7.04 7.00
N GLU A 21 3.88 6.99 5.70
CA GLU A 21 3.87 8.18 4.85
C GLU A 21 2.51 8.88 4.81
N VAL A 22 1.43 8.21 5.21
CA VAL A 22 0.06 8.73 5.07
C VAL A 22 -0.71 8.67 6.39
N HIS A 23 -0.74 7.51 7.07
CA HIS A 23 -1.52 7.34 8.30
C HIS A 23 -0.87 8.08 9.47
N ASP A 24 0.42 7.85 9.70
CA ASP A 24 1.15 8.38 10.87
C ASP A 24 1.27 9.91 10.83
N ILE A 25 1.25 10.51 9.64
CA ILE A 25 1.26 11.96 9.48
C ILE A 25 -0.15 12.58 9.38
N GLY A 26 -1.20 11.75 9.47
CA GLY A 26 -2.60 12.20 9.59
C GLY A 26 -3.23 12.73 8.31
N ILE A 27 -2.78 12.28 7.13
CA ILE A 27 -3.33 12.73 5.84
C ILE A 27 -4.21 11.67 5.14
N CYS A 28 -4.44 10.53 5.77
CA CYS A 28 -5.35 9.50 5.25
C CYS A 28 -6.78 10.06 5.21
N GLY A 29 -7.38 10.08 4.02
CA GLY A 29 -8.76 10.54 3.83
C GLY A 29 -9.83 9.50 4.15
N GLU A 30 -9.45 8.33 4.68
CA GLU A 30 -10.37 7.22 5.04
C GLU A 30 -11.31 6.78 3.89
N CYS A 31 -10.88 7.00 2.64
CA CYS A 31 -11.71 6.80 1.45
C CYS A 31 -11.83 5.33 1.01
N GLY A 32 -11.05 4.42 1.59
CA GLY A 32 -11.03 3.01 1.25
C GLY A 32 -10.34 2.66 -0.08
N GLY A 33 -9.55 3.56 -0.66
CA GLY A 33 -8.79 3.31 -1.89
C GLY A 33 -7.84 2.12 -1.76
N CYS A 34 -7.01 2.10 -0.72
CA CYS A 34 -6.09 1.00 -0.45
C CYS A 34 -6.80 -0.35 -0.25
N VAL A 35 -7.93 -0.35 0.46
CA VAL A 35 -8.76 -1.55 0.67
C VAL A 35 -9.32 -2.04 -0.66
N SER A 36 -9.86 -1.15 -1.49
CA SER A 36 -10.45 -1.50 -2.78
C SER A 36 -9.45 -2.18 -3.71
N PHE A 37 -8.22 -1.65 -3.79
CA PHE A 37 -7.16 -2.26 -4.61
C PHE A 37 -6.70 -3.61 -4.06
N CYS A 38 -6.50 -3.74 -2.75
CA CYS A 38 -6.07 -5.00 -2.16
C CYS A 38 -7.16 -6.08 -2.14
N SER A 39 -8.44 -5.73 -2.01
CA SER A 39 -9.55 -6.69 -2.09
C SER A 39 -9.84 -7.14 -3.51
N ALA A 40 -9.65 -6.28 -4.52
CA ALA A 40 -9.86 -6.66 -5.92
C ALA A 40 -8.88 -7.73 -6.41
N ALA A 41 -7.74 -7.88 -5.73
CA ALA A 41 -6.77 -8.94 -5.96
C ALA A 41 -7.00 -10.18 -5.06
N ASP A 42 -8.12 -10.23 -4.31
CA ASP A 42 -8.46 -11.28 -3.35
C ASP A 42 -7.35 -11.57 -2.31
N LEU A 43 -6.51 -10.57 -2.00
CA LEU A 43 -5.39 -10.74 -1.07
C LEU A 43 -5.86 -10.82 0.38
N GLY A 44 -6.95 -10.12 0.73
CA GLY A 44 -7.43 -10.06 2.11
C GLY A 44 -6.41 -9.44 3.08
N ALA A 45 -5.48 -8.61 2.59
CA ALA A 45 -4.41 -8.05 3.41
C ALA A 45 -4.87 -6.87 4.28
N ILE A 46 -5.85 -6.08 3.83
CA ILE A 46 -6.25 -4.80 4.44
C ILE A 46 -7.78 -4.74 4.56
N LYS A 47 -8.29 -4.14 5.64
CA LYS A 47 -9.70 -3.79 5.83
C LYS A 47 -9.87 -2.32 6.17
N MET A 48 -11.09 -1.83 6.00
CA MET A 48 -11.51 -0.60 6.66
C MET A 48 -11.51 -0.81 8.19
N SER A 49 -11.06 0.22 8.91
CA SER A 49 -11.28 0.34 10.36
C SER A 49 -12.72 0.82 10.61
N GLU A 50 -13.23 0.60 11.83
CA GLU A 50 -14.50 1.18 12.27
C GLU A 50 -14.37 2.68 12.51
N ASP A 51 -13.22 3.10 13.05
CA ASP A 51 -12.83 4.50 13.22
C ASP A 51 -11.38 4.66 12.75
N GLY A 52 -11.12 5.64 11.88
CA GLY A 52 -9.77 5.98 11.44
C GLY A 52 -9.28 5.27 10.18
N PRO A 53 -7.97 5.34 9.90
CA PRO A 53 -7.37 4.77 8.69
C PRO A 53 -7.55 3.24 8.57
N PRO A 54 -7.55 2.69 7.35
CA PRO A 54 -7.54 1.25 7.12
C PRO A 54 -6.39 0.52 7.82
N GLN A 55 -6.62 -0.76 8.14
CA GLN A 55 -5.69 -1.57 8.93
C GLN A 55 -5.38 -2.89 8.23
N TYR A 56 -4.22 -3.45 8.54
CA TYR A 56 -3.92 -4.84 8.18
C TYR A 56 -4.96 -5.79 8.79
N ILE A 57 -5.45 -6.72 7.98
CA ILE A 57 -6.11 -7.95 8.46
C ILE A 57 -5.06 -9.03 8.63
N ASP A 58 -4.24 -9.20 7.58
CA ASP A 58 -3.20 -10.20 7.48
C ASP A 58 -2.04 -9.61 6.68
N LYS A 59 -0.95 -9.32 7.38
CA LYS A 59 0.23 -8.68 6.79
C LYS A 59 0.97 -9.62 5.84
N ASP A 60 0.86 -10.93 6.04
CA ASP A 60 1.56 -11.94 5.22
C ASP A 60 0.98 -12.01 3.80
N ASN A 61 -0.26 -11.55 3.61
CA ASN A 61 -0.90 -11.46 2.30
C ASN A 61 -0.55 -10.17 1.53
N CYS A 62 0.26 -9.27 2.10
CA CYS A 62 0.70 -8.07 1.39
C CYS A 62 1.75 -8.45 0.34
N LEU A 63 1.48 -8.16 -0.94
CA LEU A 63 2.42 -8.46 -2.03
C LEU A 63 3.56 -7.44 -2.18
N HIS A 64 3.61 -6.40 -1.33
CA HIS A 64 4.57 -5.31 -1.46
C HIS A 64 4.59 -4.72 -2.88
N CYS A 65 3.41 -4.46 -3.48
CA CYS A 65 3.26 -4.08 -4.88
C CYS A 65 3.17 -2.56 -5.15
N GLY A 66 2.97 -1.75 -4.10
CA GLY A 66 2.94 -0.29 -4.16
C GLY A 66 1.72 0.33 -4.85
N ILE A 67 0.65 -0.43 -5.07
CA ILE A 67 -0.56 0.04 -5.79
C ILE A 67 -1.51 0.84 -4.88
N CYS A 68 -1.56 0.48 -3.59
CA CYS A 68 -2.40 1.11 -2.58
C CYS A 68 -1.72 2.33 -1.96
#